data_AF-A0A139RB24-F1
#
_entry.id   AF-A0A139RB24-F1
#
_cell.length_a   1.000
_cell.length_b   1.000
_cell.length_c   1.000
_cell.angle_alpha   90.00
_cell.angle_beta   90.00
_cell.angle_gamma   90.00
#
_symmetry.space_group_name_H-M   'P 1'
#
loop_
_entity.id
_entity.type
_entity.pdbx_description
1 polymer ?
#
loop_
_entity_poly.entity_id
_entity_poly.type
_entity_poly.pdbx_seq_one_letter_code
_entity_poly.pdbx_strand_id
1 'polypeptide(L)' 'MDLAKLWDVYGIPSLVVLEKDKEIGRFVNRDRKSKQQINDFLAGLK' A
#
# COMPACT_ATOMS: atom_id res chain seq x y z
N MET A 1 -13.50 4.49 9.52
CA MET A 1 -12.27 4.17 10.28
C MET A 1 -12.02 2.68 10.36
N ASP A 2 -13.05 1.85 10.26
CA ASP A 2 -12.95 0.41 10.55
C ASP A 2 -12.09 -0.36 9.55
N LEU A 3 -12.14 -0.01 8.26
CA LEU A 3 -11.26 -0.62 7.26
C LEU A 3 -9.79 -0.28 7.49
N ALA A 4 -9.47 0.98 7.81
CA ALA A 4 -8.10 1.39 8.08
C ALA A 4 -7.54 0.69 9.33
N LYS A 5 -8.36 0.53 10.38
CA LYS A 5 -7.99 -0.25 11.57
C LYS A 5 -7.85 -1.74 11.26
N LEU A 6 -8.74 -2.32 10.46
CA LEU A 6 -8.70 -3.73 10.03
C LEU A 6 -7.37 -4.07 9.33
N TRP A 7 -6.85 -3.12 8.54
CA TRP A 7 -5.60 -3.28 7.80
C TRP A 7 -4.40 -2.60 8.49
N ASP A 8 -4.48 -2.23 9.78
CA ASP A 8 -3.39 -1.58 10.51
C ASP A 8 -2.77 -0.36 9.79
N VAL A 9 -3.61 0.46 9.16
CA VAL A 9 -3.23 1.70 8.47
C VAL A 9 -3.37 2.89 9.43
N TYR A 10 -2.24 3.32 9.99
CA TYR A 10 -2.17 4.44 10.94
C TYR A 10 -1.60 5.74 10.37
N GLY A 11 -1.09 5.72 9.13
CA GLY A 11 -0.45 6.87 8.49
C GLY A 11 -0.79 6.99 7.02
N ILE A 12 -1.11 8.20 6.58
CA ILE A 12 -1.40 8.53 5.18
C ILE A 12 -0.28 9.41 4.59
N PRO A 13 -0.01 9.27 3.27
CA PRO A 13 -0.59 8.33 2.31
C PRO A 13 0.00 6.90 2.38
N SER A 14 -0.85 5.89 2.28
CA SER A 14 -0.48 4.47 2.29
C SER A 14 -1.14 3.71 1.15
N LEU A 15 -0.42 2.75 0.55
CA LEU A 15 -0.94 1.84 -0.47
C LEU A 15 -0.79 0.40 0.05
N VAL A 16 -1.89 -0.36 0.08
CA VAL A 16 -1.91 -1.78 0.45
C VAL A 16 -2.30 -2.57 -0.79
N VAL A 17 -1.57 -3.66 -1.08
CA VAL A 17 -1.77 -4.51 -2.25
C VAL A 17 -2.16 -5.89 -1.79
N LEU A 18 -3.30 -6.37 -2.30
CA LEU A 18 -3.88 -7.66 -1.94
C LEU A 18 -3.94 -8.57 -3.18
N GLU A 19 -3.63 -9.85 -2.99
CA GLU A 19 -3.89 -10.91 -3.95
C GLU A 19 -4.64 -12.05 -3.25
N LYS A 20 -5.80 -12.45 -3.79
CA LYS A 20 -6.65 -13.53 -3.22
C LYS A 20 -6.88 -13.35 -1.71
N ASP A 21 -7.26 -12.14 -1.31
CA ASP A 21 -7.52 -11.73 0.07
C ASP A 21 -6.30 -11.77 1.02
N LYS A 22 -5.09 -11.92 0.49
CA LYS A 22 -3.83 -11.84 1.24
C LYS A 22 -3.07 -10.58 0.88
N GLU A 23 -2.57 -9.87 1.88
CA GLU A 23 -1.64 -8.76 1.67
C GLU A 23 -0.31 -9.28 1.15
N ILE A 24 0.07 -8.83 -0.05
CA ILE A 24 1.34 -9.18 -0.70
C ILE A 24 2.34 -8.03 -0.64
N GLY A 25 1.89 -6.82 -0.31
CA GLY A 25 2.77 -5.66 -0.19
C GLY A 25 2.09 -4.43 0.37
N ARG A 26 2.89 -3.58 1.00
CA ARG A 26 2.46 -2.29 1.51
C ARG A 26 3.51 -1.22 1.24
N PHE A 27 3.07 -0.08 0.73
CA PHE A 27 3.90 1.09 0.50
C PHE A 27 3.42 2.27 1.36
N VAL A 28 4.17 2.55 2.43
CA VAL A 28 3.90 3.64 3.38
C VAL A 28 5.00 4.69 3.28
N ASN A 29 4.63 5.93 3.03
CA ASN A 29 5.51 7.09 3.11
C ASN A 29 4.68 8.35 3.37
N ARG A 30 5.31 9.43 3.85
CA ARG A 30 4.63 10.71 4.09
C ARG A 30 4.41 11.54 2.82
N ASP A 31 5.22 11.27 1.79
CA ASP A 31 5.15 12.01 0.53
C ASP A 31 4.07 11.48 -0.40
N ARG A 32 3.52 12.37 -1.23
CA ARG A 32 2.60 11.95 -2.30
C ARG A 32 3.35 11.05 -3.28
N LYS A 33 2.83 9.85 -3.49
CA LYS A 33 3.37 8.88 -4.44
C LYS A 33 3.07 9.30 -5.88
N SER A 34 4.06 9.25 -6.76
CA SER A 34 3.88 9.41 -8.20
C SER A 34 3.41 8.10 -8.84
N LYS A 35 2.85 8.18 -10.05
CA LYS A 35 2.45 6.99 -10.83
C LYS A 35 3.64 6.04 -11.06
N GLN A 36 4.82 6.60 -11.32
CA GLN A 36 6.03 5.82 -11.54
C GLN A 36 6.45 5.06 -10.28
N GLN A 37 6.46 5.73 -9.12
CA GLN A 37 6.80 5.08 -7.84
C GLN A 37 5.82 3.95 -7.49
N ILE A 38 4.54 4.10 -7.83
CA ILE A 38 3.55 3.03 -7.63
C ILE A 38 3.87 1.84 -8.56
N ASN A 39 4.13 2.11 -9.84
CA ASN A 39 4.45 1.05 -10.80
C ASN A 39 5.74 0.32 -10.44
N ASP A 40 6.78 1.04 -10.04
CA ASP A 40 8.07 0.46 -9.63
C ASP A 40 7.90 -0.40 -8.38
N PHE A 41 7.09 0.06 -7.42
CA PHE A 41 6.73 -0.73 -6.25
C PHE A 41 6.01 -2.02 -6.62
N LEU A 42 4.98 -1.94 -7.49
CA LEU A 42 4.22 -3.10 -7.93
C LEU A 42 5.07 -4.09 -8.74
N ALA A 43 5.98 -3.61 -9.59
CA ALA A 43 6.92 -4.47 -10.33
C ALA A 43 7.92 -5.19 -9.43
N GLY A 44 8.18 -4.65 -8.23
CA GLY A 44 9.00 -5.28 -7.21
C GLY A 44 8.27 -6.35 -6.37
N LEU A 45 6.94 -6.37 -6.40
CA LEU A 45 6.14 -7.43 -5.76
C LEU A 45 6.14 -8.66 -6.69
N LYS A 46 6.71 -9.77 -6.20
CA LYS A 46 6.74 -11.04 -6.92
C LYS A 46 5.57 -11.93 -6.55
#